data_AF-A0A383DBT2-F1
#
_entry.id   AF-A0A383DBT2-F1
#
_cell.length_a   1.000
_cell.length_b   1.000
_cell.length_c   1.000
_cell.angle_alpha   90.00
_cell.angle_beta   90.00
_cell.angle_gamma   90.00
#
_symmetry.space_group_name_H-M   'P 1'
#
loop_
_entity.id
_entity.type
_entity.pdbx_description
1 polymer ?
#
loop_
_entity_poly.entity_id
_entity_poly.type
_entity_poly.pdbx_seq_one_letter_code
_entity_poly.pdbx_strand_id
1 'polypeptide(L)'
;VSDRLERVYSLIEGEIGVMQVEKKIRSRVKRQMEKTQREYYLNEQLKAIQRELGDGDEGRDETTELEEKIAQTKLNKEAREKAVAEVKKLKNMSPMSAEATVVRNYLDWMLSIPWKKRTRIKKDLDAAQRVLDEDHYGLKKVKERIVEYLAVQLRTKKMRGPILCFVGPPGVGKTSLGKSIARSTGRNFVRMSLGGVRDEAEIRGHRRTYIGSLPGKILQGMRKAKSSNPLFLLDE
;
A
#
# COMPACT_ATOMS: atom_id res chain seq x y z
N VAL A 1 -23.82 -79.27 -26.65
CA VAL A 1 -22.93 -79.06 -25.47
C VAL A 1 -22.01 -77.86 -25.70
N SER A 2 -21.43 -77.71 -26.89
CA SER A 2 -20.55 -76.57 -27.27
C SER A 2 -21.15 -75.18 -27.00
N ASP A 3 -22.36 -74.87 -27.49
CA ASP A 3 -22.97 -73.55 -27.34
C ASP A 3 -23.22 -73.12 -25.89
N ARG A 4 -23.45 -74.08 -24.98
CA ARG A 4 -23.61 -73.80 -23.55
C ARG A 4 -22.29 -73.43 -22.89
N LEU A 5 -21.19 -74.06 -23.30
CA LEU A 5 -19.84 -73.75 -22.82
C LEU A 5 -19.37 -72.38 -23.32
N GLU A 6 -19.66 -72.03 -24.56
CA GLU A 6 -19.34 -70.70 -25.13
C GLU A 6 -20.06 -69.57 -24.38
N ARG A 7 -21.33 -69.77 -24.04
CA ARG A 7 -22.12 -68.77 -23.29
C ARG A 7 -21.64 -68.60 -21.85
N VAL A 8 -21.19 -69.68 -21.21
CA VAL A 8 -20.59 -69.63 -19.87
C VAL A 8 -19.21 -68.95 -19.93
N TYR A 9 -18.42 -69.24 -20.96
CA TYR A 9 -17.12 -68.62 -21.17
C TYR A 9 -17.24 -67.10 -21.35
N SER A 10 -18.21 -66.62 -22.14
CA SER A 10 -18.42 -65.17 -22.32
C SER A 10 -18.88 -64.47 -21.03
N LEU A 11 -19.69 -65.13 -20.21
CA LEU A 11 -20.12 -64.61 -18.91
C LEU A 11 -18.93 -64.52 -17.92
N ILE A 12 -18.07 -65.53 -17.91
CA ILE A 12 -16.85 -65.54 -17.08
C ILE A 12 -15.87 -64.46 -17.54
N GLU A 13 -15.68 -64.25 -18.85
CA GLU A 13 -14.84 -63.16 -19.37
C GLU A 13 -15.37 -61.77 -18.96
N GLY A 14 -16.70 -61.56 -19.04
CA GLY A 14 -17.33 -60.34 -18.56
C GLY A 14 -17.03 -60.09 -17.08
N GLU A 15 -17.14 -61.13 -16.25
CA GLU A 15 -16.98 -61.00 -14.80
C GLU A 15 -15.52 -60.88 -14.36
N ILE A 16 -14.58 -61.44 -15.13
CA ILE A 16 -13.15 -61.15 -14.98
C ILE A 16 -12.87 -59.68 -15.29
N GLY A 17 -13.51 -59.11 -16.32
CA GLY A 17 -13.39 -57.70 -16.66
C GLY A 17 -13.87 -56.77 -15.55
N VAL A 18 -15.05 -57.05 -14.97
CA VAL A 18 -15.60 -56.31 -13.84
C VAL A 18 -14.66 -56.38 -12.63
N MET A 19 -14.17 -57.57 -12.29
CA MET A 19 -13.27 -57.79 -11.15
C MET A 19 -11.92 -57.05 -11.32
N GLN A 20 -11.39 -56.97 -12.53
CA GLN A 20 -10.17 -56.20 -12.82
C GLN A 20 -10.37 -54.70 -12.63
N VAL A 21 -11.51 -54.16 -13.09
CA VAL A 21 -11.86 -52.74 -12.91
C VAL A 21 -12.01 -52.42 -11.42
N GLU A 22 -12.69 -53.27 -10.66
CA GLU A 22 -12.90 -53.09 -9.23
C GLU A 22 -11.58 -53.09 -8.45
N LYS A 23 -10.65 -54.00 -8.79
CA LYS A 23 -9.30 -54.04 -8.21
C LYS A 23 -8.49 -52.78 -8.55
N LYS A 24 -8.65 -52.26 -9.76
CA LYS A 24 -8.01 -51.00 -10.20
C LYS A 24 -8.58 -49.78 -9.46
N ILE A 25 -9.90 -49.72 -9.24
CA ILE A 25 -10.55 -48.68 -8.44
C ILE A 25 -10.06 -48.76 -6.99
N ARG A 26 -10.06 -49.94 -6.38
CA ARG A 26 -9.65 -50.14 -4.99
C ARG A 26 -8.19 -49.73 -4.73
N SER A 27 -7.29 -50.06 -5.66
CA SER A 27 -5.87 -49.63 -5.56
C SER A 27 -5.70 -48.11 -5.70
N ARG A 28 -6.50 -47.46 -6.56
CA ARG A 28 -6.49 -46.00 -6.73
C ARG A 28 -7.00 -45.29 -5.48
N VAL A 29 -8.11 -45.77 -4.91
CA VAL A 29 -8.68 -45.24 -3.66
C VAL A 29 -7.70 -45.38 -2.50
N LYS A 30 -7.04 -46.54 -2.37
CA LYS A 30 -6.04 -46.77 -1.31
C LYS A 30 -4.85 -45.80 -1.40
N ARG A 31 -4.30 -45.60 -2.61
CA ARG A 31 -3.22 -44.62 -2.84
C ARG A 31 -3.66 -43.19 -2.51
N GLN A 32 -4.89 -42.82 -2.85
CA GLN A 32 -5.42 -41.49 -2.55
C GLN A 32 -5.61 -41.30 -1.04
N MET A 33 -6.16 -42.28 -0.32
CA MET A 33 -6.28 -42.26 1.14
C MET A 33 -4.91 -42.13 1.84
N GLU A 34 -3.91 -42.91 1.42
CA GLU A 34 -2.56 -42.83 1.98
C GLU A 34 -1.94 -41.44 1.76
N LYS A 35 -2.16 -40.84 0.59
CA LYS A 35 -1.70 -39.47 0.32
C LYS A 35 -2.39 -38.45 1.22
N THR A 36 -3.71 -38.54 1.40
CA THR A 36 -4.47 -37.62 2.26
C THR A 36 -4.11 -37.79 3.73
N GLN A 37 -3.94 -39.02 4.23
CA GLN A 37 -3.48 -39.25 5.60
C GLN A 37 -2.05 -38.73 5.82
N ARG A 38 -1.16 -38.91 4.84
CA ARG A 38 0.20 -38.37 4.91
C ARG A 38 0.21 -36.85 4.92
N GLU A 39 -0.59 -36.21 4.06
CA GLU A 39 -0.76 -34.74 4.07
C GLU A 39 -1.36 -34.25 5.39
N TYR A 40 -2.36 -34.95 5.94
CA TYR A 40 -2.95 -34.62 7.24
C TYR A 40 -1.92 -34.71 8.38
N TYR A 41 -1.16 -35.80 8.44
CA TYR A 41 -0.12 -36.01 9.44
C TYR A 41 1.01 -34.99 9.35
N LEU A 42 1.48 -34.70 8.12
CA LEU A 42 2.50 -33.66 7.89
C LEU A 42 2.02 -32.28 8.29
N ASN A 43 0.74 -31.94 8.05
CA ASN A 43 0.16 -30.67 8.49
C ASN A 43 0.05 -30.57 10.01
N GLU A 44 -0.33 -31.65 10.71
CA GLU A 44 -0.32 -31.67 12.18
C GLU A 44 1.09 -31.58 12.74
N GLN A 45 2.08 -32.26 12.14
CA GLN A 45 3.49 -32.10 12.52
C GLN A 45 3.98 -30.67 12.30
N LEU A 46 3.64 -30.04 11.16
CA LEU A 46 4.00 -28.64 10.91
C LEU A 46 3.38 -27.69 11.95
N LYS A 47 2.12 -27.90 12.35
CA LYS A 47 1.51 -27.11 13.42
C LYS A 47 2.17 -27.33 14.78
N ALA A 48 2.58 -28.56 15.09
CA ALA A 48 3.29 -28.87 16.33
C ALA A 48 4.68 -28.22 16.34
N ILE A 49 5.43 -28.33 15.23
CA ILE A 49 6.72 -27.69 15.02
C ILE A 49 6.60 -26.15 15.14
N GLN A 50 5.59 -25.54 14.51
CA GLN A 50 5.33 -24.09 14.63
C GLN A 50 5.02 -23.65 16.06
N ARG A 51 4.36 -24.49 16.86
CA ARG A 51 4.14 -24.22 18.29
C ARG A 51 5.42 -24.33 19.11
N GLU A 52 6.26 -25.33 18.84
CA GLU A 52 7.53 -25.51 19.58
C GLU A 52 8.60 -24.50 19.20
N LEU A 53 8.62 -24.02 17.95
CA LEU A 53 9.56 -22.99 17.49
C LEU A 53 9.29 -21.59 18.08
N GLY A 54 8.21 -21.40 18.85
CA GLY A 54 7.89 -20.11 19.48
C GLY A 54 7.47 -18.98 18.53
N ASP A 55 7.53 -19.21 17.21
CA ASP A 55 7.20 -18.26 16.13
C ASP A 55 5.67 -18.04 15.96
N GLY A 56 4.88 -18.65 16.84
CA GLY A 56 3.42 -18.56 16.85
C GLY A 56 2.85 -17.26 17.41
N ASP A 57 3.63 -16.50 18.19
CA ASP A 57 3.20 -15.22 18.79
C ASP A 57 3.71 -14.01 17.99
N GLU A 58 5.00 -13.93 17.63
CA GLU A 58 5.56 -12.70 17.02
C GLU A 58 5.01 -12.39 15.61
N GLY A 59 4.91 -13.39 14.73
CA GLY A 59 4.37 -13.19 13.37
C GLY A 59 2.85 -12.99 13.34
N ARG A 60 2.15 -13.53 14.34
CA ARG A 60 0.70 -13.41 14.46
C ARG A 60 0.31 -12.06 15.06
N ASP A 61 1.08 -11.56 16.01
CA ASP A 61 0.96 -10.20 16.54
C ASP A 61 1.21 -9.16 15.45
N GLU A 62 2.27 -9.28 14.64
CA GLU A 62 2.55 -8.30 13.57
C GLU A 62 1.37 -8.18 12.58
N THR A 63 0.81 -9.30 12.14
CA THR A 63 -0.35 -9.26 11.23
C THR A 63 -1.61 -8.72 11.89
N THR A 64 -1.81 -8.98 13.18
CA THR A 64 -2.95 -8.47 13.96
C THR A 64 -2.82 -6.96 14.16
N GLU A 65 -1.63 -6.45 14.50
CA GLU A 65 -1.34 -5.03 14.57
C GLU A 65 -1.60 -4.30 13.24
N LEU A 66 -1.23 -4.92 12.11
CA LEU A 66 -1.49 -4.37 10.78
C LEU A 66 -3.00 -4.29 10.52
N GLU A 67 -3.77 -5.30 10.91
CA GLU A 67 -5.23 -5.29 10.81
C GLU A 67 -5.86 -4.18 11.67
N GLU A 68 -5.38 -3.99 12.90
CA GLU A 68 -5.79 -2.89 13.76
C GLU A 68 -5.45 -1.52 13.16
N LYS A 69 -4.22 -1.34 12.66
CA LYS A 69 -3.80 -0.09 11.97
C LYS A 69 -4.64 0.18 10.73
N ILE A 70 -5.00 -0.85 9.96
CA ILE A 70 -5.92 -0.72 8.80
C ILE A 70 -7.32 -0.31 9.26
N ALA A 71 -7.80 -0.83 10.39
CA ALA A 71 -9.11 -0.48 10.93
C ALA A 71 -9.16 0.96 11.48
N GLN A 72 -8.08 1.41 12.12
CA GLN A 72 -7.95 2.77 12.66
C GLN A 72 -7.74 3.83 11.58
N THR A 73 -7.02 3.48 10.50
CA THR A 73 -6.75 4.41 9.40
C THR A 73 -8.00 4.60 8.54
N LYS A 74 -8.33 5.86 8.24
CA LYS A 74 -9.52 6.22 7.44
C LYS A 74 -9.28 6.04 5.93
N LEU A 75 -8.99 4.82 5.51
CA LEU A 75 -8.76 4.45 4.12
C LEU A 75 -10.01 4.69 3.24
N ASN A 76 -9.80 4.82 1.94
CA ASN A 76 -10.88 4.75 0.96
C ASN A 76 -11.25 3.28 0.69
N LYS A 77 -12.45 3.02 0.15
CA LYS A 77 -12.95 1.65 -0.11
C LYS A 77 -11.94 0.81 -0.91
N GLU A 78 -11.44 1.35 -2.01
CA GLU A 78 -10.46 0.68 -2.87
C GLU A 78 -9.13 0.41 -2.14
N ALA A 79 -8.63 1.38 -1.37
CA ALA A 79 -7.38 1.23 -0.63
C ALA A 79 -7.52 0.19 0.50
N ARG A 80 -8.67 0.16 1.18
CA ARG A 80 -8.97 -0.81 2.24
C ARG A 80 -9.07 -2.23 1.70
N GLU A 81 -9.75 -2.42 0.57
CA GLU A 81 -9.87 -3.72 -0.09
C GLU A 81 -8.49 -4.26 -0.51
N LYS A 82 -7.65 -3.40 -1.11
CA LYS A 82 -6.26 -3.74 -1.44
C LYS A 82 -5.43 -4.07 -0.20
N ALA A 83 -5.52 -3.28 0.87
CA ALA A 83 -4.78 -3.53 2.11
C ALA A 83 -5.15 -4.89 2.74
N VAL A 84 -6.44 -5.20 2.82
CA VAL A 84 -6.93 -6.48 3.36
C VAL A 84 -6.49 -7.66 2.49
N ALA A 85 -6.54 -7.52 1.17
CA ALA A 85 -6.06 -8.56 0.25
C ALA A 85 -4.55 -8.84 0.42
N GLU A 86 -3.74 -7.79 0.60
CA GLU A 86 -2.30 -7.93 0.81
C GLU A 86 -1.96 -8.50 2.20
N VAL A 87 -2.70 -8.14 3.26
CA VAL A 87 -2.56 -8.79 4.58
C VAL A 87 -2.91 -10.28 4.52
N LYS A 88 -3.98 -10.64 3.80
CA LYS A 88 -4.34 -12.07 3.61
C LYS A 88 -3.24 -12.84 2.88
N LYS A 89 -2.57 -12.21 1.90
CA LYS A 89 -1.39 -12.81 1.25
C LYS A 89 -0.23 -12.96 2.24
N LEU A 90 0.05 -11.93 3.03
CA LEU A 90 1.11 -11.95 4.04
C LEU A 90 0.92 -13.08 5.06
N LYS A 91 -0.32 -13.33 5.53
CA LYS A 91 -0.65 -14.44 6.45
C LYS A 91 -0.35 -15.84 5.89
N ASN A 92 -0.37 -16.01 4.57
CA ASN A 92 -0.10 -17.28 3.91
C ASN A 92 1.39 -17.46 3.53
N MET A 93 2.19 -16.39 3.62
CA MET A 93 3.61 -16.41 3.25
C MET A 93 4.48 -16.71 4.48
N SER A 94 5.64 -17.33 4.24
CA SER A 94 6.66 -17.46 5.30
C SER A 94 7.21 -16.07 5.68
N PRO A 95 7.32 -15.74 6.98
CA PRO A 95 7.75 -14.42 7.46
C PRO A 95 9.17 -14.05 7.03
N MET A 96 10.01 -15.04 6.71
CA MET A 96 11.40 -14.85 6.23
C MET A 96 11.51 -14.70 4.69
N SER A 97 10.42 -14.81 3.94
CA SER A 97 10.46 -14.68 2.48
C SER A 97 10.76 -13.24 2.03
N ALA A 98 11.56 -13.09 0.99
CA ALA A 98 11.81 -11.81 0.35
C ALA A 98 10.52 -11.14 -0.17
N GLU A 99 9.53 -11.94 -0.58
CA GLU A 99 8.21 -11.45 -1.00
C GLU A 99 7.41 -10.88 0.18
N ALA A 100 7.52 -11.50 1.37
CA ALA A 100 6.86 -11.01 2.58
C ALA A 100 7.39 -9.62 2.96
N THR A 101 8.70 -9.40 2.85
CA THR A 101 9.32 -8.08 3.08
C THR A 101 8.81 -7.01 2.12
N VAL A 102 8.60 -7.34 0.84
CA VAL A 102 8.04 -6.40 -0.15
C VAL A 102 6.60 -6.03 0.19
N VAL A 103 5.78 -7.01 0.62
CA VAL A 103 4.39 -6.76 1.04
C VAL A 103 4.32 -5.96 2.33
N ARG A 104 5.17 -6.26 3.34
CA ARG A 104 5.29 -5.48 4.58
C ARG A 104 5.62 -4.03 4.29
N ASN A 105 6.66 -3.78 3.48
CA ASN A 105 7.06 -2.42 3.10
C ASN A 105 5.92 -1.67 2.39
N TYR A 106 5.16 -2.35 1.54
CA TYR A 106 4.01 -1.77 0.87
C TYR A 106 2.89 -1.40 1.85
N LEU A 107 2.58 -2.27 2.80
CA LEU A 107 1.60 -2.00 3.85
C LEU A 107 2.05 -0.87 4.77
N ASP A 108 3.33 -0.81 5.16
CA ASP A 108 3.89 0.32 5.94
C ASP A 108 3.74 1.65 5.19
N TRP A 109 4.10 1.68 3.89
CA TRP A 109 3.90 2.88 3.08
C TRP A 109 2.42 3.27 2.97
N MET A 110 1.53 2.30 2.78
CA MET A 110 0.10 2.59 2.71
C MET A 110 -0.44 3.14 4.03
N LEU A 111 -0.05 2.57 5.16
CA LEU A 111 -0.53 2.97 6.48
C LEU A 111 0.10 4.28 6.99
N SER A 112 1.35 4.55 6.64
CA SER A 112 2.07 5.76 7.05
C SER A 112 1.63 7.03 6.30
N ILE A 113 0.95 6.88 5.16
CA ILE A 113 0.38 8.01 4.43
C ILE A 113 -0.80 8.58 5.24
N PRO A 114 -0.87 9.91 5.43
CA PRO A 114 -1.92 10.54 6.21
C PRO A 114 -3.26 10.55 5.47
N TRP A 115 -4.03 9.47 5.56
CA TRP A 115 -5.38 9.38 4.99
C TRP A 115 -6.37 10.24 5.74
N LYS A 116 -7.04 11.17 5.04
CA LYS A 116 -8.11 12.05 5.57
C LYS A 116 -7.74 12.84 6.84
N LYS A 117 -6.46 12.87 7.24
CA LYS A 117 -5.94 13.65 8.36
C LYS A 117 -5.60 15.05 7.86
N ARG A 118 -6.53 16.00 7.99
CA ARG A 118 -6.34 17.38 7.51
C ARG A 118 -5.87 18.28 8.65
N THR A 119 -4.94 19.18 8.37
CA THR A 119 -4.65 20.31 9.28
C THR A 119 -5.78 21.33 9.20
N ARG A 120 -6.01 22.04 10.31
CA ARG A 120 -6.97 23.14 10.37
C ARG A 120 -6.39 24.33 9.59
N ILE A 121 -7.01 24.64 8.45
CA ILE A 121 -6.61 25.78 7.63
C ILE A 121 -7.06 27.07 8.30
N LYS A 122 -6.13 28.00 8.50
CA LYS A 122 -6.44 29.37 8.94
C LYS A 122 -6.99 30.15 7.76
N LYS A 123 -8.09 30.89 7.99
CA LYS A 123 -8.82 31.64 6.95
C LYS A 123 -8.69 33.16 7.07
N ASP A 124 -7.75 33.60 7.88
CA ASP A 124 -7.55 35.01 8.19
C ASP A 124 -6.49 35.59 7.24
N LEU A 125 -6.94 36.51 6.38
CA LEU A 125 -6.08 37.18 5.40
C LEU A 125 -5.19 38.24 6.05
N ASP A 126 -5.69 38.95 7.07
CA ASP A 126 -4.93 39.96 7.79
C ASP A 126 -3.80 39.32 8.59
N ALA A 127 -4.07 38.19 9.23
CA ALA A 127 -3.03 37.38 9.86
C ALA A 127 -2.01 36.86 8.85
N ALA A 128 -2.45 36.49 7.63
CA ALA A 128 -1.53 36.05 6.59
C ALA A 128 -0.62 37.17 6.10
N GLN A 129 -1.15 38.38 5.91
CA GLN A 129 -0.38 39.57 5.56
C GLN A 129 0.65 39.89 6.66
N ARG A 130 0.26 39.87 7.94
CA ARG A 130 1.19 40.11 9.06
C ARG A 130 2.36 39.13 9.09
N VAL A 131 2.10 37.83 8.91
CA VAL A 131 3.16 36.81 8.87
C VAL A 131 4.10 37.02 7.68
N LEU A 132 3.57 37.40 6.51
CA LEU A 132 4.40 37.73 5.34
C LEU A 132 5.25 38.98 5.58
N ASP A 133 4.72 39.98 6.28
CA ASP A 133 5.43 41.21 6.65
C ASP A 133 6.48 41.01 7.74
N GLU A 134 6.25 40.09 8.68
CA GLU A 134 7.21 39.66 9.70
C GLU A 134 8.40 38.91 9.10
N ASP A 135 8.12 37.93 8.23
CA ASP A 135 9.14 37.03 7.69
C ASP A 135 9.97 37.66 6.55
N HIS A 136 9.45 38.70 5.87
CA HIS A 136 10.09 39.30 4.69
C HIS A 136 9.98 40.82 4.72
N TYR A 137 11.11 41.54 4.64
CA TYR A 137 11.07 43.00 4.48
C TYR A 137 10.79 43.40 3.02
N GLY A 138 9.93 44.41 2.81
CA GLY A 138 9.60 44.91 1.47
C GLY A 138 8.63 44.02 0.68
N LEU A 139 8.89 43.82 -0.62
CA LEU A 139 8.11 42.95 -1.53
C LEU A 139 6.60 43.22 -1.58
N LYS A 140 6.17 44.48 -1.42
CA LYS A 140 4.74 44.86 -1.32
C LYS A 140 3.87 44.23 -2.41
N LYS A 141 4.25 44.38 -3.68
CA LYS A 141 3.52 43.81 -4.84
C LYS A 141 3.40 42.28 -4.80
N VAL A 142 4.44 41.58 -4.35
CA VAL A 142 4.45 40.11 -4.30
C VAL A 142 3.57 39.61 -3.17
N LYS A 143 3.65 40.24 -1.99
CA LYS A 143 2.81 39.92 -0.84
C LYS A 143 1.34 40.16 -1.12
N GLU A 144 1.00 41.28 -1.73
CA GLU A 144 -0.36 41.62 -2.16
C GLU A 144 -0.91 40.53 -3.09
N ARG A 145 -0.13 40.09 -4.09
CA ARG A 145 -0.52 39.01 -4.99
C ARG A 145 -0.72 37.66 -4.30
N ILE A 146 0.09 37.35 -3.28
CA ILE A 146 -0.08 36.15 -2.45
C ILE A 146 -1.40 36.22 -1.68
N VAL A 147 -1.72 37.37 -1.07
CA VAL A 147 -2.97 37.55 -0.32
C VAL A 147 -4.20 37.49 -1.24
N GLU A 148 -4.14 38.08 -2.44
CA GLU A 148 -5.18 37.93 -3.46
C GLU A 148 -5.43 36.46 -3.80
N TYR A 149 -4.35 35.68 -4.00
CA TYR A 149 -4.46 34.25 -4.28
C TYR A 149 -5.13 33.50 -3.13
N LEU A 150 -4.73 33.78 -1.89
CA LEU A 150 -5.34 33.19 -0.70
C LEU A 150 -6.83 33.58 -0.59
N ALA A 151 -7.19 34.81 -0.91
CA ALA A 151 -8.58 35.28 -0.89
C ALA A 151 -9.46 34.51 -1.88
N VAL A 152 -8.96 34.24 -3.10
CA VAL A 152 -9.67 33.41 -4.09
C VAL A 152 -9.80 31.96 -3.61
N GLN A 153 -8.75 31.43 -2.97
CA GLN A 153 -8.74 30.07 -2.42
C GLN A 153 -9.73 29.90 -1.26
N LEU A 154 -9.99 30.96 -0.47
CA LEU A 154 -10.97 30.93 0.62
C LEU A 154 -12.41 30.82 0.13
N ARG A 155 -12.72 31.44 -1.01
CA ARG A 155 -14.05 31.41 -1.62
C ARG A 155 -14.32 30.10 -2.38
N THR A 156 -13.28 29.46 -2.91
CA THR A 156 -13.42 28.28 -3.77
C THR A 156 -13.19 26.97 -2.99
N LYS A 157 -14.21 26.10 -2.91
CA LYS A 157 -14.11 24.81 -2.20
C LYS A 157 -13.20 23.77 -2.90
N LYS A 158 -12.89 23.95 -4.18
CA LYS A 158 -12.02 23.06 -4.96
C LYS A 158 -10.81 23.83 -5.51
N MET A 159 -9.59 23.33 -5.27
CA MET A 159 -8.36 23.83 -5.89
C MET A 159 -8.28 23.42 -7.36
N ARG A 160 -9.18 23.94 -8.21
CA ARG A 160 -8.98 23.97 -9.67
C ARG A 160 -8.45 25.35 -10.11
N GLY A 161 -7.73 26.01 -9.21
CA GLY A 161 -7.09 27.29 -9.48
C GLY A 161 -5.66 27.10 -9.98
N PRO A 162 -5.06 28.14 -10.60
CA PRO A 162 -3.68 28.10 -11.02
C PRO A 162 -2.73 27.85 -9.83
N ILE A 163 -1.59 27.23 -10.10
CA ILE A 163 -0.51 27.05 -9.11
C ILE A 163 0.30 28.35 -9.04
N LEU A 164 0.67 28.79 -7.83
CA LEU A 164 1.56 29.93 -7.64
C LEU A 164 2.98 29.56 -8.11
N CYS A 165 3.51 30.32 -9.06
CA CYS A 165 4.88 30.17 -9.55
C CYS A 165 5.69 31.43 -9.21
N PHE A 166 6.81 31.26 -8.50
CA PHE A 166 7.72 32.36 -8.14
C PHE A 166 8.93 32.36 -9.07
N VAL A 167 9.06 33.42 -9.88
CA VAL A 167 10.16 33.61 -10.84
C VAL A 167 11.09 34.73 -10.36
N GLY A 168 12.39 34.57 -10.58
CA GLY A 168 13.43 35.50 -10.10
C GLY A 168 14.80 34.84 -10.00
N PRO A 169 15.87 35.64 -9.80
CA PRO A 169 17.24 35.13 -9.66
C PRO A 169 17.40 34.24 -8.40
N PRO A 170 18.46 33.43 -8.32
CA PRO A 170 18.76 32.67 -7.11
C PRO A 170 19.01 33.62 -5.93
N GLY A 171 18.66 33.18 -4.72
CA GLY A 171 18.88 33.95 -3.48
C GLY A 171 17.77 34.95 -3.10
N VAL A 172 16.73 35.15 -3.92
CA VAL A 172 15.64 36.12 -3.63
C VAL A 172 14.59 35.64 -2.62
N GLY A 173 14.81 34.50 -1.94
CA GLY A 173 13.89 34.04 -0.88
C GLY A 173 12.60 33.38 -1.35
N LYS A 174 12.56 32.77 -2.55
CA LYS A 174 11.35 32.06 -3.05
C LYS A 174 10.92 30.93 -2.11
N THR A 175 11.89 30.13 -1.65
CA THR A 175 11.65 29.03 -0.72
C THR A 175 11.17 29.53 0.65
N SER A 176 11.69 30.67 1.12
CA SER A 176 11.25 31.27 2.39
C SER A 176 9.83 31.84 2.28
N LEU A 177 9.45 32.44 1.14
CA LEU A 177 8.05 32.85 0.89
C LEU A 177 7.10 31.65 0.98
N GLY A 178 7.46 30.51 0.38
CA GLY A 178 6.67 29.27 0.49
C GLY A 178 6.48 28.80 1.94
N LYS A 179 7.52 28.92 2.78
CA LYS A 179 7.43 28.60 4.22
C LYS A 179 6.50 29.55 4.95
N SER A 180 6.57 30.85 4.68
CA SER A 180 5.69 31.86 5.28
C SER A 180 4.23 31.64 4.91
N ILE A 181 3.94 31.25 3.66
CA ILE A 181 2.59 30.88 3.22
C ILE A 181 2.08 29.63 3.96
N ALA A 182 2.95 28.64 4.18
CA ALA A 182 2.58 27.45 4.95
C ALA A 182 2.28 27.79 6.42
N ARG A 183 3.11 28.65 7.03
CA ARG A 183 2.93 29.17 8.41
C ARG A 183 1.63 29.96 8.56
N SER A 184 1.34 30.86 7.61
CA SER A 184 0.12 31.67 7.64
C SER A 184 -1.15 30.84 7.46
N THR A 185 -1.13 29.86 6.54
CA THR A 185 -2.29 28.99 6.27
C THR A 185 -2.46 27.84 7.26
N GLY A 186 -1.48 27.59 8.13
CA GLY A 186 -1.49 26.46 9.08
C GLY A 186 -1.36 25.10 8.42
N ARG A 187 -0.62 25.03 7.29
CA ARG A 187 -0.36 23.79 6.56
C ARG A 187 1.07 23.32 6.81
N ASN A 188 1.26 22.00 6.81
CA ASN A 188 2.60 21.44 6.94
C ASN A 188 3.37 21.70 5.63
N PHE A 189 4.57 22.25 5.76
CA PHE A 189 5.43 22.59 4.63
C PHE A 189 6.26 21.38 4.20
N VAL A 190 6.26 21.10 2.90
CA VAL A 190 7.13 20.09 2.28
C VAL A 190 7.83 20.71 1.09
N ARG A 191 9.15 20.60 1.06
CA ARG A 191 9.96 20.99 -0.11
C ARG A 191 10.36 19.76 -0.90
N MET A 192 10.16 19.81 -2.21
CA MET A 192 10.62 18.82 -3.18
C MET A 192 11.41 19.56 -4.25
N SER A 193 12.69 19.23 -4.41
CA SER A 193 13.50 19.74 -5.51
C SER A 193 13.20 18.93 -6.78
N LEU A 194 12.93 19.65 -7.86
CA LEU A 194 12.81 19.16 -9.23
C LEU A 194 14.14 19.25 -9.99
N GLY A 195 15.15 19.87 -9.37
CA GLY A 195 16.51 19.95 -9.87
C GLY A 195 17.07 18.57 -10.22
N GLY A 196 17.49 18.40 -11.47
CA GLY A 196 18.11 17.16 -11.94
C GLY A 196 17.15 15.97 -12.09
N VAL A 197 15.84 16.16 -11.92
CA VAL A 197 14.85 15.11 -12.19
C VAL A 197 14.80 14.83 -13.70
N ARG A 198 15.18 13.62 -14.09
CA ARG A 198 15.20 13.17 -15.49
C ARG A 198 14.28 11.99 -15.78
N ASP A 199 13.87 11.28 -14.74
CA ASP A 199 13.04 10.08 -14.84
C ASP A 199 11.69 10.29 -14.14
N GLU A 200 10.63 9.79 -14.77
CA GLU A 200 9.28 9.74 -14.22
C GLU A 200 9.22 8.91 -12.93
N ALA A 201 10.09 7.91 -12.81
CA ALA A 201 10.16 7.06 -11.62
C ALA A 201 10.48 7.87 -10.34
N GLU A 202 11.15 9.01 -10.43
CA GLU A 202 11.40 9.87 -9.26
C GLU A 202 10.12 10.52 -8.74
N ILE A 203 9.15 10.80 -9.62
CA ILE A 203 7.87 11.42 -9.27
C ILE A 203 6.86 10.36 -8.85
N ARG A 204 6.71 9.29 -9.65
CA ARG A 204 5.69 8.24 -9.45
C ARG A 204 6.15 7.08 -8.56
N GLY A 205 7.44 6.75 -8.60
CA GLY A 205 8.02 5.56 -7.96
C GLY A 205 8.15 4.38 -8.93
N HIS A 206 8.91 3.38 -8.51
CA HIS A 206 9.10 2.15 -9.28
C HIS A 206 7.96 1.14 -9.05
N ARG A 207 7.80 0.20 -9.98
CA ARG A 207 6.92 -0.96 -9.79
C ARG A 207 7.42 -1.79 -8.60
N ARG A 208 6.49 -2.37 -7.85
CA ARG A 208 6.74 -3.20 -6.65
C ARG A 208 7.50 -4.53 -6.92
N THR A 209 8.01 -4.74 -8.13
CA THR A 209 8.61 -6.01 -8.57
C THR A 209 10.00 -6.25 -7.99
N TYR A 210 10.70 -5.21 -7.54
CA TYR A 210 12.06 -5.35 -7.00
C TYR A 210 12.09 -5.07 -5.49
N ILE A 211 12.88 -5.87 -4.76
CA ILE A 211 13.24 -5.59 -3.37
C ILE A 211 13.94 -4.21 -3.34
N GLY A 212 13.45 -3.30 -2.50
CA GLY A 212 13.93 -1.92 -2.44
C GLY A 212 13.21 -0.92 -3.35
N SER A 213 12.15 -1.32 -4.05
CA SER A 213 11.30 -0.39 -4.80
C SER A 213 10.67 0.65 -3.86
N LEU A 214 11.03 1.92 -4.04
CA LEU A 214 10.50 3.01 -3.25
C LEU A 214 9.39 3.75 -4.00
N PRO A 215 8.37 4.26 -3.28
CA PRO A 215 7.39 5.17 -3.86
C PRO A 215 8.07 6.50 -4.23
N GLY A 216 7.50 7.21 -5.20
CA GLY A 216 8.08 8.46 -5.69
C GLY A 216 8.16 9.58 -4.63
N LYS A 217 8.96 10.60 -4.92
CA LYS A 217 9.24 11.74 -4.01
C LYS A 217 7.98 12.43 -3.49
N ILE A 218 6.88 12.45 -4.26
CA ILE A 218 5.59 13.02 -3.82
C ILE A 218 5.02 12.25 -2.62
N LEU A 219 4.94 10.92 -2.71
CA LEU A 219 4.42 10.06 -1.63
C LEU A 219 5.33 10.08 -0.40
N GLN A 220 6.65 10.10 -0.62
CA GLN A 220 7.61 10.29 0.46
C GLN A 220 7.41 11.65 1.15
N GLY A 221 7.16 12.70 0.37
CA GLY A 221 6.81 14.03 0.86
C GLY A 221 5.52 14.02 1.69
N MET A 222 4.49 13.29 1.26
CA MET A 222 3.24 13.14 2.01
C MET A 222 3.44 12.45 3.36
N ARG A 223 4.27 11.40 3.42
CA ARG A 223 4.65 10.73 4.68
C ARG A 223 5.34 11.70 5.63
N LYS A 224 6.30 12.50 5.13
CA LYS A 224 6.97 13.57 5.91
C LYS A 224 5.99 14.65 6.38
N ALA A 225 5.02 15.00 5.55
CA ALA A 225 4.03 16.03 5.86
C ALA A 225 3.06 15.65 6.98
N LYS A 226 2.84 14.35 7.23
CA LYS A 226 1.89 13.83 8.26
C LYS A 226 0.46 14.39 8.16
N SER A 227 0.10 15.02 7.04
CA SER A 227 -1.19 15.62 6.76
C SER A 227 -1.60 15.41 5.30
N SER A 228 -2.90 15.40 5.03
CA SER A 228 -3.49 15.18 3.71
C SER A 228 -3.66 16.46 2.87
N ASN A 229 -3.40 17.63 3.47
CA ASN A 229 -3.47 18.94 2.83
C ASN A 229 -2.18 19.78 3.06
N PRO A 230 -0.98 19.20 2.85
CA PRO A 230 0.25 19.95 3.02
C PRO A 230 0.44 20.99 1.92
N LEU A 231 1.34 21.95 2.16
CA LEU A 231 1.84 22.85 1.12
C LEU A 231 3.11 22.24 0.55
N PHE A 232 3.04 21.81 -0.71
CA PHE A 232 4.20 21.38 -1.47
C PHE A 232 4.81 22.59 -2.18
N LEU A 233 6.09 22.83 -1.90
CA LEU A 233 6.94 23.67 -2.72
C LEU A 233 7.74 22.77 -3.66
N LEU A 234 7.48 22.92 -4.96
CA LEU A 234 8.31 22.37 -6.01
C LEU A 234 9.40 23.41 -6.30
N ASP A 235 10.63 23.09 -5.92
CA ASP A 235 11.80 23.97 -6.03
C ASP A 235 12.60 23.59 -7.29
N GLU A 236 13.21 24.58 -7.95
CA GLU A 236 13.81 24.49 -9.30
C GLU A 236 12.79 24.17 -10.43
#